data_AF-A0A7C1LP32-F1
#
_entry.id   AF-A0A7C1LP32-F1
#
_cell.length_a   1.000
_cell.length_b   1.000
_cell.length_c   1.000
_cell.angle_alpha   90.00
_cell.angle_beta   90.00
_cell.angle_gamma   90.00
#
_symmetry.space_group_name_H-M   'P 1'
#
loop_
_entity.id
_entity.type
_entity.pdbx_description
1 polymer ?
#
loop_
_entity_poly.entity_id
_entity_poly.type
_entity_poly.pdbx_seq_one_letter_code
_entity_poly.pdbx_strand_id
1 'polypeptide(L)'
;MRKIPFLLSLTCGFIIILISIYGFSLLRQRPGLPPEIKDLIQKKDVKLIQIDDIRIERKMDEEFILSQKAIGEQSTFLVEIDGKIEEREVKFVYYYSLNFFPLIYLLIGIFCFIIAILVFLLRSEDERARIYYWASFTFSSC
;
A
#
# COMPACT_ATOMS: atom_id res chain seq x y z
N MET A 1 -33.72 3.69 25.66
CA MET A 1 -33.67 3.77 24.18
C MET A 1 -32.28 4.24 23.75
N ARG A 2 -31.35 3.32 23.39
CA ARG A 2 -29.99 3.65 22.91
C ARG A 2 -29.54 2.77 21.72
N LYS A 3 -30.48 2.20 20.96
CA LYS A 3 -30.15 1.30 19.82
C LYS A 3 -29.59 2.07 18.60
N ILE A 4 -30.05 3.29 18.36
CA ILE A 4 -29.63 4.13 17.23
C ILE A 4 -28.14 4.53 17.29
N PRO A 5 -27.60 5.08 18.39
CA PRO A 5 -26.17 5.41 18.46
C PRO A 5 -25.27 4.18 18.39
N PHE A 6 -25.74 3.04 18.91
CA PHE A 6 -25.05 1.76 18.81
C PHE A 6 -24.97 1.28 17.34
N LEU A 7 -26.09 1.30 16.62
CA LEU A 7 -26.13 0.89 15.21
C LEU A 7 -25.29 1.80 14.32
N LEU A 8 -25.36 3.13 14.53
CA LEU A 8 -24.56 4.10 13.81
C LEU A 8 -23.06 3.89 14.01
N SER A 9 -22.63 3.64 15.26
CA SER A 9 -21.22 3.36 15.56
C SER A 9 -20.75 2.11 14.82
N LEU A 10 -21.56 1.04 14.83
CA LEU A 10 -21.22 -0.21 14.16
C LEU A 10 -21.14 -0.05 12.63
N THR A 11 -22.09 0.66 12.02
CA THR A 11 -22.06 0.94 10.57
C THR A 11 -20.86 1.78 10.17
N CYS A 12 -20.49 2.78 10.98
CA CYS A 12 -19.33 3.62 10.73
C CYS A 12 -18.04 2.80 10.78
N GLY A 13 -17.93 1.90 11.77
CA GLY A 13 -16.81 0.97 11.81
C GLY A 13 -16.75 0.04 10.60
N PHE A 14 -17.89 -0.50 10.18
CA PHE A 14 -17.92 -1.33 8.97
C PHE A 14 -17.45 -0.58 7.71
N ILE A 15 -17.84 0.70 7.56
CA ILE A 15 -17.37 1.55 6.47
C ILE A 15 -15.85 1.73 6.53
N ILE A 16 -15.27 1.97 7.71
CA ILE A 16 -13.82 2.11 7.87
C ILE A 16 -13.10 0.82 7.44
N ILE A 17 -13.61 -0.35 7.83
CA ILE A 17 -13.03 -1.64 7.41
C ILE A 17 -13.05 -1.78 5.89
N LEU A 18 -14.18 -1.43 5.24
CA LEU A 18 -14.28 -1.48 3.78
C LEU A 18 -13.28 -0.53 3.12
N ILE A 19 -13.10 0.69 3.65
CA ILE A 19 -12.13 1.65 3.14
C ILE A 19 -10.70 1.12 3.31
N SER A 20 -10.35 0.54 4.46
CA SER A 20 -9.03 -0.05 4.70
C SER A 20 -8.74 -1.21 3.74
N ILE A 21 -9.71 -2.11 3.51
CA ILE A 21 -9.57 -3.22 2.56
C ILE A 21 -9.41 -2.67 1.13
N TYR A 22 -10.18 -1.66 0.76
CA TYR A 22 -10.08 -1.02 -0.55
C TYR A 22 -8.71 -0.35 -0.75
N GLY A 23 -8.25 0.42 0.23
CA GLY A 23 -6.91 1.03 0.24
C GLY A 23 -5.80 -0.01 0.11
N PHE A 24 -5.93 -1.14 0.82
CA PHE A 24 -5.01 -2.27 0.68
C PHE A 24 -5.02 -2.87 -0.73
N SER A 25 -6.20 -3.03 -1.34
CA SER A 25 -6.32 -3.52 -2.71
C SER A 25 -5.62 -2.59 -3.71
N LEU A 26 -5.78 -1.28 -3.55
CA LEU A 26 -5.08 -0.28 -4.37
C LEU A 26 -3.56 -0.34 -4.16
N LEU A 27 -3.10 -0.41 -2.92
CA LEU A 27 -1.68 -0.57 -2.60
C LEU A 27 -1.09 -1.83 -3.23
N ARG A 28 -1.84 -2.94 -3.21
CA ARG A 28 -1.41 -4.19 -3.81
C ARG A 28 -1.25 -4.07 -5.32
N GLN A 29 -2.06 -3.25 -5.98
CA GLN A 29 -2.00 -2.99 -7.42
C GLN A 29 -0.97 -1.92 -7.83
N ARG A 30 -0.21 -1.36 -6.87
CA ARG A 30 0.83 -0.39 -7.19
C ARG A 30 1.89 -1.01 -8.12
N PRO A 31 2.15 -0.43 -9.29
CA PRO A 31 3.25 -0.84 -10.15
C PRO A 31 4.59 -0.58 -9.48
N GLY A 32 5.53 -1.51 -9.67
CA GLY A 32 6.89 -1.38 -9.19
C GLY A 32 7.89 -1.81 -10.26
N LEU A 33 9.13 -1.36 -10.08
CA LEU A 33 10.24 -1.79 -10.92
C LEU A 33 10.43 -3.31 -10.82
N PRO A 34 10.72 -3.98 -11.94
CA PRO A 34 11.06 -5.40 -11.94
C PRO A 34 12.32 -5.66 -11.11
N PRO A 35 12.40 -6.84 -10.46
CA PRO A 35 13.53 -7.18 -9.59
C PRO A 35 14.87 -7.08 -10.30
N GLU A 36 14.92 -7.44 -11.58
CA GLU A 36 16.13 -7.35 -12.42
C GLU A 36 16.71 -5.93 -12.45
N ILE A 37 15.86 -4.91 -12.65
CA ILE A 37 16.29 -3.50 -12.68
C ILE A 37 16.57 -3.00 -11.26
N LYS A 38 15.76 -3.41 -10.29
CA LYS A 38 15.92 -3.00 -8.88
C LYS A 38 17.22 -3.51 -8.26
N ASP A 39 17.62 -4.73 -8.59
CA ASP A 39 18.87 -5.35 -8.13
C ASP A 39 20.08 -4.74 -8.83
N LEU A 40 19.91 -4.30 -10.09
CA LEU A 40 20.93 -3.55 -10.81
C LEU A 40 21.16 -2.17 -10.19
N ILE A 41 20.11 -1.39 -9.95
CA ILE A 41 20.20 -0.03 -9.34
C ILE A 41 20.79 -0.06 -7.92
N GLN A 42 20.64 -1.17 -7.18
CA GLN A 42 21.26 -1.31 -5.86
C GLN A 42 22.79 -1.44 -5.91
N LYS A 43 23.37 -1.77 -7.08
CA LYS A 43 24.82 -1.77 -7.25
C LYS A 43 25.32 -0.32 -7.40
N LYS A 44 26.42 0.00 -6.71
CA LYS A 44 26.93 1.39 -6.58
C LYS A 44 27.26 2.08 -7.90
N ASP A 45 27.48 1.33 -8.98
CA ASP A 45 27.94 1.83 -10.27
C ASP A 45 26.85 1.83 -11.35
N VAL A 46 25.58 1.72 -10.93
CA VAL A 46 24.43 1.62 -11.83
C VAL A 46 23.44 2.74 -11.60
N LYS A 47 23.09 3.46 -12.67
CA LYS A 47 22.12 4.56 -12.63
C LYS A 47 21.02 4.36 -13.65
N LEU A 48 19.77 4.44 -13.21
CA LEU A 48 18.62 4.50 -14.12
C LEU A 48 18.55 5.89 -14.75
N ILE A 49 18.67 5.97 -16.08
CA ILE A 49 18.69 7.24 -16.82
C ILE A 49 17.29 7.55 -17.35
N GLN A 50 16.59 6.55 -17.89
CA GLN A 50 15.36 6.76 -18.65
C GLN A 50 14.44 5.54 -18.54
N ILE A 51 13.14 5.80 -18.52
CA ILE A 51 12.10 4.80 -18.77
C ILE A 51 11.28 5.29 -19.96
N ASP A 52 11.17 4.46 -21.00
CA ASP A 52 10.58 4.80 -22.30
C ASP A 52 11.21 6.08 -22.85
N ASP A 53 10.43 7.15 -23.03
CA ASP A 53 10.87 8.45 -23.54
C ASP A 53 11.13 9.49 -22.42
N ILE A 54 11.02 9.09 -21.15
CA ILE A 54 11.05 10.00 -20.00
C ILE A 54 12.35 9.82 -19.22
N ARG A 55 13.16 10.89 -19.18
CA ARG A 55 14.41 10.94 -18.43
C ARG A 55 14.13 11.07 -16.92
N ILE A 56 14.85 10.28 -16.13
CA ILE A 56 14.74 10.27 -14.68
C ILE A 56 15.93 11.02 -14.09
N GLU A 57 15.65 12.15 -13.44
CA GLU A 57 16.65 12.91 -12.69
C GLU A 57 16.47 12.75 -11.19
N ARG A 58 15.22 12.61 -10.76
CA ARG A 58 14.82 12.50 -9.35
C ARG A 58 14.00 11.24 -9.14
N LYS A 59 14.03 10.76 -7.90
CA LYS A 59 13.18 9.64 -7.45
C LYS A 59 11.68 9.90 -7.66
N MET A 60 11.26 11.16 -7.61
CA MET A 60 9.86 11.55 -7.86
C MET A 60 9.44 11.30 -9.31
N ASP A 61 10.36 11.43 -10.27
CA ASP A 61 10.07 11.20 -11.69
C ASP A 61 9.81 9.72 -11.93
N GLU A 62 10.59 8.84 -11.29
CA GLU A 62 10.35 7.40 -11.26
C GLU A 62 8.96 7.08 -10.71
N GLU A 63 8.59 7.65 -9.56
CA GLU A 63 7.27 7.44 -8.95
C GLU A 63 6.13 7.94 -9.84
N PHE A 64 6.33 9.07 -10.53
CA PHE A 64 5.36 9.62 -11.47
C PHE A 64 5.15 8.72 -12.67
N ILE A 65 6.21 8.20 -13.28
CA ILE A 65 6.12 7.25 -14.40
C ILE A 65 5.43 5.97 -13.94
N LEU A 66 5.84 5.41 -12.81
CA LEU A 66 5.23 4.20 -12.24
C LEU A 66 3.73 4.38 -11.98
N SER A 67 3.27 5.59 -11.62
CA SER A 67 1.85 5.85 -11.37
C SER A 67 0.96 5.79 -12.62
N GLN A 68 1.56 5.92 -13.81
CA GLN A 68 0.84 5.92 -15.09
C GLN A 68 0.86 4.55 -15.79
N LYS A 69 1.72 3.63 -15.34
CA LYS A 69 1.96 2.35 -15.98
C LYS A 69 1.08 1.26 -15.44
N ALA A 70 0.66 0.34 -16.31
CA ALA A 70 -0.08 -0.84 -15.91
C ALA A 70 0.87 -1.99 -15.56
N ILE A 71 0.44 -2.87 -14.66
CA ILE A 71 1.18 -4.08 -14.35
C ILE A 71 1.15 -5.02 -15.56
N GLY A 72 2.32 -5.56 -15.93
CA GLY A 72 2.49 -6.38 -17.13
C GLY A 72 2.75 -5.60 -18.41
N GLU A 73 2.65 -4.27 -18.38
CA GLU A 73 3.05 -3.39 -19.49
C GLU A 73 4.57 -3.50 -19.71
N GLN A 74 4.98 -3.58 -20.97
CA GLN A 74 6.39 -3.56 -21.36
C GLN A 74 6.87 -2.11 -21.46
N SER A 75 8.02 -1.84 -20.86
CA SER A 75 8.70 -0.57 -20.99
C SER A 75 10.19 -0.78 -21.23
N THR A 76 10.79 0.20 -21.88
CA THR A 76 12.21 0.23 -22.20
C THR A 76 12.94 0.98 -21.09
N PHE A 77 13.93 0.35 -20.48
CA PHE A 77 14.73 0.92 -19.41
C PHE A 77 16.14 1.17 -19.93
N LEU A 78 16.59 2.43 -19.89
CA LEU A 78 17.99 2.78 -20.16
C LEU A 78 18.72 2.92 -18.83
N VAL A 79 19.69 2.03 -18.64
CA VAL A 79 20.48 1.92 -17.43
C VAL A 79 21.95 2.18 -17.77
N GLU A 80 22.59 3.06 -17.02
CA GLU A 80 24.03 3.28 -17.08
C GLU A 80 24.74 2.28 -16.19
N ILE A 81 25.67 1.51 -16.75
CA ILE A 81 26.54 0.58 -16.02
C ILE A 81 27.97 0.87 -16.45
N ASP A 82 28.82 1.30 -15.52
CA ASP A 82 30.24 1.60 -15.80
C ASP A 82 30.45 2.55 -17.01
N GLY A 83 29.57 3.53 -17.16
CA GLY A 83 29.59 4.51 -18.27
C GLY A 83 29.09 3.99 -19.62
N LYS A 84 28.57 2.75 -19.68
CA LYS A 84 27.84 2.22 -20.84
C LYS A 84 26.34 2.26 -20.60
N ILE A 85 25.59 2.70 -21.61
CA ILE A 85 24.13 2.69 -21.59
C ILE A 85 23.68 1.33 -22.11
N GLU A 86 23.01 0.55 -21.26
CA GLU A 86 22.31 -0.67 -21.64
C GLU A 86 20.81 -0.41 -21.74
N GLU A 87 20.21 -0.89 -22.82
CA GLU A 87 18.78 -0.89 -23.04
C GLU A 87 18.19 -2.24 -22.65
N ARG A 88 17.13 -2.22 -21.83
CA ARG A 88 16.43 -3.42 -21.39
C ARG A 88 14.92 -3.26 -21.50
N GLU A 89 14.29 -4.16 -22.22
CA GLU A 89 12.83 -4.25 -22.26
C GLU A 89 12.34 -5.21 -21.19
N VAL A 90 11.64 -4.68 -20.19
CA VAL A 90 11.11 -5.47 -19.07
C VAL A 90 9.69 -5.05 -18.72
N LYS A 91 8.96 -5.96 -18.09
CA LYS A 91 7.56 -5.73 -17.69
C LYS A 91 7.46 -5.20 -16.27
N PHE A 92 6.54 -4.27 -16.05
CA PHE A 92 6.21 -3.83 -14.69
C PHE A 92 5.59 -4.96 -13.88
N VAL A 93 5.97 -5.04 -12.60
CA VAL A 93 5.48 -6.04 -11.65
C VAL A 93 4.79 -5.35 -10.47
N TYR A 94 4.10 -6.12 -9.64
CA TYR A 94 3.53 -5.58 -8.40
C TYR A 94 4.65 -5.10 -7.46
N TYR A 95 4.54 -3.85 -6.96
CA TYR A 95 5.54 -3.25 -6.07
C TYR A 95 5.77 -4.08 -4.79
N TYR A 96 4.71 -4.68 -4.24
CA TYR A 96 4.75 -5.51 -3.05
C TYR A 96 4.84 -7.02 -3.33
N SER A 97 5.17 -7.43 -4.57
CA SER A 97 5.32 -8.85 -4.93
C SER A 97 6.30 -9.62 -4.03
N LEU A 98 7.32 -8.94 -3.51
CA LEU A 98 8.39 -9.53 -2.71
C LEU A 98 8.23 -9.30 -1.19
N ASN A 99 7.27 -8.46 -0.77
CA ASN A 99 7.16 -8.02 0.62
C ASN A 99 5.79 -8.35 1.21
N PHE A 100 5.77 -9.19 2.25
CA PHE A 100 4.58 -9.45 3.08
C PHE A 100 4.17 -8.26 3.96
N PHE A 101 4.96 -7.19 3.97
CA PHE A 101 4.82 -6.07 4.89
C PHE A 101 3.39 -5.49 4.92
N PRO A 102 2.75 -5.10 3.79
CA PRO A 102 1.39 -4.53 3.84
C PRO A 102 0.36 -5.51 4.40
N LEU A 103 0.52 -6.81 4.12
CA LEU A 103 -0.42 -7.85 4.57
C LEU A 103 -0.40 -7.96 6.10
N ILE A 104 0.78 -7.89 6.71
CA ILE A 104 0.93 -7.99 8.15
C ILE A 104 0.20 -6.83 8.85
N TYR A 105 0.34 -5.59 8.37
CA TYR A 105 -0.38 -4.44 8.93
C TYR A 105 -1.89 -4.57 8.78
N LEU A 106 -2.37 -5.04 7.62
CA LEU A 106 -3.79 -5.30 7.42
C LEU A 106 -4.32 -6.34 8.44
N LEU A 107 -3.59 -7.43 8.65
CA LEU A 107 -3.99 -8.47 9.61
C LEU A 107 -4.01 -7.95 11.05
N ILE A 108 -3.01 -7.16 11.44
CA ILE A 108 -2.98 -6.51 12.77
C ILE A 108 -4.19 -5.58 12.92
N GLY A 109 -4.47 -4.75 11.92
CA GLY A 109 -5.64 -3.86 11.91
C GLY A 109 -6.96 -4.62 12.03
N ILE A 110 -7.13 -5.71 11.26
CA ILE A 110 -8.30 -6.60 11.35
C ILE A 110 -8.43 -7.20 12.76
N PHE A 111 -7.33 -7.64 13.36
CA PHE A 111 -7.35 -8.21 14.71
C PHE A 111 -7.76 -7.16 15.75
N CYS A 112 -7.23 -5.94 15.65
CA CYS A 112 -7.62 -4.80 16.47
C CYS A 112 -9.11 -4.46 16.29
N PHE A 113 -9.63 -4.46 15.06
CA PHE A 113 -11.05 -4.24 14.80
C PHE A 113 -11.92 -5.31 15.45
N ILE A 114 -11.57 -6.59 15.34
CA ILE A 114 -12.34 -7.69 15.94
C ILE A 114 -12.42 -7.52 17.45
N ILE A 115 -11.29 -7.25 18.12
CA ILE A 115 -11.25 -7.04 19.57
C ILE A 115 -12.10 -5.81 19.95
N ALA A 116 -11.97 -4.70 19.23
CA ALA A 116 -12.74 -3.49 19.46
C ALA A 116 -14.25 -3.71 19.33
N ILE A 117 -14.68 -4.43 18.29
CA ILE A 117 -16.08 -4.81 18.09
C ILE A 117 -16.56 -5.69 19.24
N LEU A 118 -15.80 -6.72 19.64
CA LEU A 118 -16.18 -7.61 20.75
C LEU A 118 -16.35 -6.85 22.06
N VAL A 119 -15.40 -5.98 22.39
CA VAL A 119 -15.46 -5.13 23.60
C VAL A 119 -16.68 -4.21 23.54
N PHE A 120 -16.95 -3.61 22.39
CA PHE A 120 -18.10 -2.74 22.20
C PHE A 120 -19.44 -3.49 22.26
N LEU A 121 -19.52 -4.73 21.75
CA LEU A 121 -20.70 -5.58 21.86
C LEU A 121 -20.98 -6.00 23.32
N LEU A 122 -19.93 -6.39 24.05
CA LEU A 122 -20.04 -6.86 25.44
C LEU A 122 -20.37 -5.72 26.43
N ARG A 123 -19.93 -4.50 26.16
CA ARG A 123 -20.10 -3.34 27.05
C ARG A 123 -20.53 -2.07 26.32
N SER A 124 -21.54 -2.16 25.47
CA SER A 124 -22.02 -1.04 24.64
C SER A 124 -22.49 0.20 25.43
N GLU A 125 -22.86 0.03 26.69
CA GLU A 125 -23.33 1.11 27.57
C GLU A 125 -22.19 1.84 28.32
N ASP A 126 -20.98 1.26 28.36
CA ASP A 126 -19.81 1.85 29.01
C ASP A 126 -19.14 2.87 28.09
N GLU A 127 -18.97 4.11 28.59
CA GLU A 127 -18.30 5.17 27.85
C GLU A 127 -16.85 4.82 27.50
N ARG A 128 -16.17 4.06 28.37
CA ARG A 128 -14.79 3.62 28.16
C ARG A 128 -14.67 2.65 26.99
N ALA A 129 -15.65 1.75 26.84
CA ALA A 129 -15.69 0.80 25.73
C ALA A 129 -15.92 1.52 24.39
N ARG A 130 -16.67 2.63 24.39
CA ARG A 130 -16.86 3.46 23.18
C ARG A 130 -15.58 4.22 22.80
N ILE A 131 -14.85 4.75 23.78
CA ILE A 131 -13.56 5.41 23.51
C ILE A 131 -12.55 4.39 22.97
N TYR A 132 -12.46 3.22 23.59
CA TYR A 132 -11.61 2.12 23.12
C TYR A 132 -11.94 1.72 21.68
N TYR A 133 -13.23 1.57 21.36
CA TYR A 133 -13.70 1.30 20.01
C TYR A 133 -13.16 2.32 19.01
N TRP A 134 -13.41 3.61 19.22
CA TRP A 134 -12.95 4.65 18.28
C TRP A 134 -11.42 4.73 18.18
N ALA A 135 -10.70 4.57 19.29
CA ALA A 135 -9.24 4.57 19.29
C ALA A 135 -8.65 3.42 18.46
N SER A 136 -9.21 2.21 18.62
CA SER A 136 -8.82 1.05 17.81
C SER A 136 -9.17 1.24 16.33
N PHE A 137 -10.29 1.92 16.03
CA PHE A 137 -10.68 2.24 14.66
C PHE A 137 -9.73 3.23 13.99
N THR A 138 -9.32 4.29 14.69
CA THR A 138 -8.32 5.26 14.20
C THR A 138 -6.95 4.64 14.01
N PHE A 139 -6.53 3.73 14.89
CA PHE A 139 -5.25 3.03 14.74
C PHE A 139 -5.24 2.12 13.50
N SER A 140 -6.36 1.45 13.25
CA SER A 140 -6.48 0.45 12.18
C SER A 140 -6.81 1.05 10.80
N SER A 141 -7.08 2.36 10.74
CA SER A 141 -7.24 3.11 9.48
C SER A 141 -5.93 3.68 8.91
N CYS A 142 -4.83 3.59 9.67
CA CYS A 142 -3.48 3.99 9.24
C CYS A 142 -2.75 2.83 8.56
#